data_AF-A0A975SDJ2-F1
#
_entry.id   AF-A0A975SDJ2-F1
#
_cell.length_a   1.000
_cell.length_b   1.000
_cell.length_c   1.000
_cell.angle_alpha   90.00
_cell.angle_beta   90.00
_cell.angle_gamma   90.00
#
_symmetry.space_group_name_H-M   'P 1'
#
loop_
_entity.id
_entity.type
_entity.pdbx_description
1 polymer ?
#
loop_
_entity_poly.entity_id
_entity_poly.type
_entity_poly.pdbx_seq_one_letter_code
_entity_poly.pdbx_strand_id
1 'polypeptide(L)' 'MGVIGYSIGVIGASLAIALSAFGVAQAMARQPEIADRVFTVFIMSSAFAEALALIGFVVALVVR' A
#
# COMPACT_ATOMS: atom_id res chain seq x y z
N MET A 1 -15.52 17.88 4.33
CA MET A 1 -15.27 16.96 3.20
C MET A 1 -13.87 16.34 3.19
N GLY A 2 -12.83 16.99 3.74
CA GLY A 2 -11.46 16.43 3.79
C GLY A 2 -11.33 15.05 4.45
N VAL A 3 -12.02 14.80 5.57
CA VAL A 3 -11.99 13.50 6.27
C VAL A 3 -12.57 12.36 5.43
N ILE A 4 -13.64 12.63 4.67
CA ILE A 4 -14.29 11.62 3.81
C ILE A 4 -13.41 11.30 2.60
N GLY A 5 -12.77 12.31 2.00
CA GLY A 5 -11.80 12.09 0.93
C GLY A 5 -10.58 11.28 1.40
N TYR A 6 -10.07 11.60 2.59
CA TYR A 6 -8.97 10.86 3.20
C TYR A 6 -9.33 9.40 3.49
N SER A 7 -10.49 9.13 4.09
CA SER A 7 -10.88 7.75 4.43
C SER A 7 -11.04 6.86 3.19
N ILE A 8 -11.53 7.41 2.07
CA ILE A 8 -11.56 6.70 0.78
C ILE A 8 -10.14 6.39 0.28
N GLY A 9 -9.20 7.33 0.41
CA GLY A 9 -7.80 7.11 0.06
C GLY A 9 -7.14 6.02 0.91
N VAL A 10 -7.42 5.99 2.21
CA VAL A 10 -6.91 4.95 3.14
C VAL A 10 -7.43 3.57 2.78
N ILE A 11 -8.70 3.46 2.35
CA ILE A 11 -9.27 2.19 1.88
C ILE A 11 -8.50 1.70 0.64
N GLY A 12 -8.21 2.60 -0.30
CA GLY A 12 -7.40 2.28 -1.49
C GLY A 12 -6.00 1.78 -1.13
N ALA A 13 -5.31 2.44 -0.20
CA ALA A 13 -3.98 2.02 0.26
C ALA A 13 -4.02 0.66 0.97
N SER A 14 -5.00 0.45 1.84
CA SER A 14 -5.20 -0.82 2.55
C SER A 14 -5.40 -1.99 1.58
N LEU A 15 -6.20 -1.78 0.53
CA LEU A 15 -6.44 -2.78 -0.51
C LEU A 15 -5.17 -3.06 -1.34
N ALA A 16 -4.44 -2.02 -1.73
CA ALA A 16 -3.19 -2.17 -2.48
C ALA A 16 -2.17 -3.01 -1.69
N ILE A 17 -1.97 -2.71 -0.40
CA ILE A 17 -1.06 -3.45 0.46
C ILE A 17 -1.51 -4.91 0.63
N ALA A 18 -2.81 -5.15 0.86
CA ALA A 18 -3.35 -6.50 1.03
C ALA A 18 -3.17 -7.36 -0.24
N LEU A 19 -3.43 -6.80 -1.42
CA LEU A 19 -3.25 -7.49 -2.69
C LEU A 19 -1.77 -7.78 -2.98
N SER A 20 -0.88 -6.83 -2.71
CA SER A 20 0.56 -7.03 -2.84
C SER A 20 1.09 -8.12 -1.90
N ALA A 21 0.65 -8.11 -0.63
CA ALA A 21 1.02 -9.14 0.33
C ALA A 21 0.52 -10.53 -0.10
N PHE A 22 -0.71 -10.63 -0.61
CA PHE A 22 -1.27 -11.87 -1.12
C PHE A 22 -0.46 -12.40 -2.33
N GLY A 23 -0.12 -11.53 -3.28
CA GLY A 23 0.70 -11.89 -4.44
C GLY A 23 2.09 -12.39 -4.03
N VAL A 24 2.73 -11.74 -3.06
CA VAL A 24 4.05 -12.15 -2.56
C VAL A 24 3.97 -13.47 -1.79
N ALA A 25 2.96 -13.68 -0.96
CA ALA A 25 2.75 -14.96 -0.28
C ALA A 25 2.60 -16.12 -1.28
N GLN A 26 1.83 -15.92 -2.35
CA GLN A 26 1.69 -16.92 -3.41
C GLN A 26 2.98 -17.15 -4.20
N ALA A 27 3.74 -16.09 -4.49
CA ALA A 27 5.03 -16.21 -5.19
C ALA A 27 6.05 -16.98 -4.34
N MET A 28 6.16 -16.67 -3.04
CA MET A 28 7.05 -17.38 -2.11
C MET A 28 6.66 -18.85 -1.95
N ALA A 29 5.36 -19.16 -1.91
CA ALA A 29 4.89 -20.54 -1.83
C ALA A 29 5.26 -21.37 -3.07
N ARG A 30 5.35 -20.75 -4.25
CA ARG A 30 5.69 -21.43 -5.51
C ARG A 30 7.19 -21.50 -5.77
N GLN A 31 7.93 -20.47 -5.37
CA GLN A 31 9.37 -20.34 -5.60
C GLN A 31 10.02 -19.71 -4.36
N PRO A 32 10.45 -20.53 -3.38
CA PRO A 32 11.07 -20.01 -2.17
C PRO A 32 12.42 -19.33 -2.44
N GLU A 33 13.11 -19.65 -3.54
CA GLU A 33 14.43 -19.06 -3.83
C GLU A 33 14.35 -17.56 -4.16
N ILE A 34 13.17 -17.04 -4.52
CA ILE A 34 12.97 -15.62 -4.83
C ILE A 34 12.38 -14.81 -3.67
N ALA A 35 12.24 -15.39 -2.47
CA ALA A 35 11.56 -14.77 -1.32
C ALA A 35 12.06 -13.34 -1.01
N ASP A 36 13.37 -13.14 -0.92
CA ASP A 36 13.95 -11.83 -0.62
C ASP A 36 13.68 -10.80 -1.73
N ARG A 37 13.70 -11.25 -2.99
CA ARG A 37 13.41 -10.40 -4.15
C ARG A 37 11.94 -9.97 -4.15
N VAL A 38 11.01 -10.90 -3.94
CA VAL A 38 9.58 -10.56 -3.91
C VAL A 38 9.21 -9.74 -2.67
N PHE A 39 9.88 -9.95 -1.53
CA PHE A 39 9.73 -9.10 -0.35
C PHE A 39 10.17 -7.66 -0.63
N THR A 40 11.28 -7.47 -1.34
CA THR A 40 11.72 -6.12 -1.77
C THR A 40 10.67 -5.43 -2.64
N VAL A 41 10.05 -6.17 -3.56
CA VAL A 41 8.94 -5.66 -4.40
C VAL A 41 7.71 -5.32 -3.56
N PHE A 42 7.37 -6.13 -2.55
CA PHE A 42 6.30 -5.83 -1.60
C PHE A 42 6.57 -4.52 -0.86
N ILE A 43 7.74 -4.34 -0.28
CA ILE A 43 8.09 -3.11 0.46
C ILE A 43 7.99 -1.88 -0.46
N MET A 44 8.47 -1.98 -1.69
CA MET A 44 8.36 -0.89 -2.66
C MET A 44 6.90 -0.57 -3.01
N SER A 45 6.06 -1.60 -3.22
CA SER A 45 4.62 -1.42 -3.47
C SER A 45 3.90 -0.80 -2.27
N SER A 46 4.17 -1.27 -1.06
CA SER A 46 3.59 -0.72 0.17
C SER A 46 4.01 0.74 0.38
N ALA A 47 5.29 1.06 0.13
CA ALA A 47 5.77 2.44 0.23
C ALA A 47 5.04 3.39 -0.74
N PHE A 48 4.78 2.97 -1.98
CA PHE A 48 3.99 3.79 -2.91
C PHE A 48 2.52 3.93 -2.51
N ALA A 49 1.89 2.86 -2.02
CA ALA A 49 0.51 2.91 -1.52
C ALA A 49 0.38 3.88 -0.34
N GLU A 50 1.29 3.78 0.63
CA GLU A 50 1.33 4.65 1.80
C GLU A 50 1.66 6.10 1.43
N ALA A 51 2.56 6.33 0.47
CA ALA A 51 2.90 7.69 0.03
C ALA A 51 1.66 8.46 -0.47
N LEU A 52 0.79 7.80 -1.24
CA LEU A 52 -0.46 8.42 -1.70
C LEU A 52 -1.45 8.65 -0.54
N ALA A 53 -1.56 7.70 0.40
CA ALA A 53 -2.42 7.86 1.58
C ALA A 53 -1.97 9.04 2.46
N LEU A 54 -0.66 9.18 2.68
CA LEU A 54 -0.07 10.27 3.46
C LEU A 54 -0.23 11.63 2.76
N ILE A 55 -0.12 11.68 1.43
CA ILE A 55 -0.44 12.91 0.68
C ILE A 55 -1.90 13.30 0.91
N GLY A 56 -2.83 12.34 0.79
CA GLY A 56 -4.25 12.56 1.07
C GLY A 56 -4.51 13.03 2.51
N PHE A 57 -3.80 12.45 3.48
CA PHE A 57 -3.86 12.86 4.88
C PHE A 57 -3.41 14.30 5.09
N VAL A 58 -2.25 14.67 4.54
CA VAL A 58 -1.69 16.02 4.68
C VAL A 58 -2.62 17.05 4.03
N VAL A 59 -3.14 16.77 2.83
CA VAL A 59 -4.10 17.65 2.16
C VAL A 59 -5.37 17.83 2.99
N ALA A 60 -5.89 16.75 3.61
CA ALA A 60 -7.07 16.82 4.48
C ALA A 60 -6.85 17.65 5.75
N LEU A 61 -5.61 17.81 6.22
CA LEU A 61 -5.26 18.64 7.38
C LEU A 61 -4.98 20.10 6.99
N VAL A 62 -4.37 20.34 5.83
CA VAL A 62 -3.93 21.68 5.39
C VAL A 62 -5.07 22.47 4.75
N VAL A 63 -5.91 21.81 3.96
CA VAL A 63 -7.02 22.47 3.25
C VAL A 63 -8.22 22.54 4.18
N ARG A 64 -8.48 23.75 4.72
CA ARG A 64 -9.69 24.08 5.49
C ARG A 64 -10.89 24.33 4.59
#